data_AF-A0A399R2I1-F1
#
_entry.id   AF-A0A399R2I1-F1
#
_cell.length_a   1.000
_cell.length_b   1.000
_cell.length_c   1.000
_cell.angle_alpha   90.00
_cell.angle_beta   90.00
_cell.angle_gamma   90.00
#
_symmetry.space_group_name_H-M   'P 1'
#
loop_
_entity.id
_entity.type
_entity.pdbx_description
1 polymer ?
#
loop_
_entity_poly.entity_id
_entity_poly.type
_entity_poly.pdbx_seq_one_letter_code
_entity_poly.pdbx_strand_id
1 'polypeptide(L)'
;MAPDITHRLLLFARPRLNVSTRLRVAKVQDGKQGPQMKQALLAAAAVAAVSLSACQTCITQSQPVISPELTDQPAAQALIAEDSANDFAVTVSKLRAALEKRPLTIFAMVDHSKGAADAGLELAPSTLFIFGNPKAGTPLMQANPALGVELPMKMLVIETSSGVQVLRQNIDALLDQYGVAPDSVNAGKIEDTLSGIVAEATG
;
A
#
# COMPACT_ATOMS: atom_id res chain seq x y z
N MET A 1 -54.48 -1.80 -2.54
CA MET A 1 -55.10 -1.05 -3.65
C MET A 1 -53.98 -0.35 -4.39
N ALA A 2 -53.49 -0.97 -5.46
CA ALA A 2 -52.43 -0.46 -6.32
C ALA A 2 -53.04 0.03 -7.63
N PRO A 3 -52.45 1.03 -8.31
CA PRO A 3 -52.64 1.20 -9.73
C PRO A 3 -51.39 0.75 -10.51
N ASP A 4 -51.68 -0.19 -11.40
CA ASP A 4 -50.96 -0.57 -12.62
C ASP A 4 -51.18 0.49 -13.72
N ILE A 5 -50.52 0.31 -14.87
CA ILE A 5 -50.60 0.99 -16.19
C ILE A 5 -49.33 1.83 -16.47
N THR A 6 -48.26 1.28 -17.09
CA THR A 6 -48.10 0.81 -18.49
C THR A 6 -47.59 1.89 -19.47
N HIS A 7 -46.41 1.59 -20.02
CA HIS A 7 -45.75 2.03 -21.27
C HIS A 7 -45.38 3.52 -21.55
N ARG A 8 -44.07 3.77 -21.65
CA ARG A 8 -43.50 4.33 -22.90
C ARG A 8 -42.02 3.95 -23.11
N LEU A 9 -41.83 3.04 -24.04
CA LEU A 9 -40.57 2.63 -24.66
C LEU A 9 -39.94 3.82 -25.41
N LEU A 10 -38.77 4.28 -24.98
CA LEU A 10 -37.90 5.14 -25.80
C LEU A 10 -36.62 4.40 -26.12
N LEU A 11 -36.65 3.87 -27.35
CA LEU A 11 -35.57 3.29 -28.13
C LEU A 11 -34.52 4.39 -28.39
N PHE A 12 -33.32 4.29 -27.84
CA PHE A 12 -32.17 5.03 -28.36
C PHE A 12 -31.01 4.08 -28.68
N ALA A 13 -30.60 4.19 -29.94
CA ALA A 13 -29.75 3.29 -30.68
C ALA A 13 -28.32 3.22 -30.14
N ARG A 14 -27.76 2.01 -30.13
CA ARG A 14 -26.31 1.77 -29.98
C ARG A 14 -25.65 1.81 -31.36
N PRO A 15 -24.57 2.57 -31.59
CA PRO A 15 -23.74 2.36 -32.77
C PRO A 15 -22.87 1.10 -32.62
N ARG A 16 -22.96 0.19 -33.60
CA ARG A 16 -22.06 -0.96 -33.78
C ARG A 16 -20.90 -0.59 -34.70
N LEU A 17 -19.71 -1.03 -34.26
CA LEU A 17 -18.47 -1.43 -34.96
C LEU A 17 -18.13 -0.86 -36.34
N ASN A 18 -16.85 -0.52 -36.50
CA ASN A 18 -16.11 -1.02 -37.67
C ASN A 18 -14.66 -1.36 -37.32
N VAL A 19 -14.33 -2.66 -37.31
CA VAL A 19 -12.97 -3.19 -37.32
C VAL A 19 -12.78 -3.84 -38.68
N SER A 20 -11.94 -3.24 -39.52
CA SER A 20 -11.26 -3.92 -40.62
C SER A 20 -10.30 -2.94 -41.29
N THR A 21 -9.00 -3.30 -41.37
CA THR A 21 -8.28 -3.44 -42.65
C THR A 21 -6.85 -3.95 -42.41
N ARG A 22 -6.65 -5.21 -42.79
CA ARG A 22 -5.51 -5.82 -43.49
C ARG A 22 -4.09 -5.28 -43.27
N LEU A 23 -3.30 -6.13 -42.60
CA LEU A 23 -2.03 -6.73 -43.04
C LEU A 23 -1.36 -6.13 -44.31
N ARG A 24 -0.14 -5.60 -44.16
CA ARG A 24 0.92 -5.73 -45.16
C ARG A 24 2.23 -6.19 -44.52
N VAL A 25 2.64 -7.36 -44.98
CA VAL A 25 3.95 -7.98 -44.84
C VAL A 25 4.99 -7.12 -45.58
N ALA A 26 6.11 -6.84 -44.93
CA ALA A 26 7.37 -6.52 -45.60
C ALA A 26 8.42 -7.57 -45.18
N LYS A 27 8.93 -8.24 -46.21
CA LYS A 27 9.87 -9.34 -46.28
C LYS A 27 11.30 -8.87 -45.94
N VAL A 28 12.10 -9.79 -45.34
CA VAL A 28 13.45 -10.21 -45.78
C VAL A 28 14.60 -9.22 -45.49
N GLN A 29 15.75 -9.61 -44.95
CA GLN A 29 16.64 -10.68 -45.43
C GLN A 29 17.68 -11.14 -44.38
N ASP A 30 17.85 -12.47 -44.35
CA ASP A 30 19.06 -13.30 -44.19
C ASP A 30 20.25 -12.89 -43.30
N GLY A 31 20.61 -13.83 -42.42
CA GLY A 31 21.85 -13.80 -41.63
C GLY A 31 22.21 -15.14 -40.99
N LYS A 32 22.43 -16.17 -41.81
CA LYS A 32 23.30 -17.35 -41.65
C LYS A 32 23.54 -18.00 -40.26
N GLN A 33 23.19 -19.28 -40.17
CA GLN A 33 23.53 -20.23 -39.10
C GLN A 33 25.02 -20.64 -39.09
N GLY A 34 25.63 -20.59 -37.88
CA GLY A 34 26.63 -21.48 -37.26
C GLY A 34 27.93 -21.86 -38.01
N PRO A 35 28.84 -22.67 -37.41
CA PRO A 35 28.89 -23.22 -36.04
C PRO A 35 30.27 -23.05 -35.36
N GLN A 36 30.42 -23.56 -34.13
CA GLN A 36 31.57 -24.32 -33.58
C GLN A 36 32.06 -23.88 -32.20
N MET A 37 32.09 -24.87 -31.32
CA MET A 37 32.70 -24.90 -29.99
C MET A 37 34.09 -25.52 -30.11
N LYS A 38 35.15 -24.85 -29.63
CA LYS A 38 36.43 -25.47 -29.27
C LYS A 38 37.11 -24.73 -28.11
N GLN A 39 37.44 -25.51 -27.08
CA GLN A 39 38.25 -25.15 -25.93
C GLN A 39 39.76 -25.17 -26.27
N ALA A 40 40.55 -24.27 -25.66
CA ALA A 40 41.95 -24.45 -25.19
C ALA A 40 42.41 -23.09 -24.61
N LEU A 41 42.59 -22.92 -23.29
CA LEU A 41 43.73 -23.27 -22.40
C LEU A 41 44.99 -22.38 -22.56
N LEU A 42 45.34 -21.73 -21.44
CA LEU A 42 46.65 -21.16 -21.00
C LEU A 42 47.20 -19.87 -21.63
N ALA A 43 47.28 -18.80 -20.82
CA ALA A 43 48.55 -18.34 -20.24
C ALA A 43 48.32 -17.24 -19.19
N ALA A 44 49.13 -17.31 -18.14
CA ALA A 44 49.09 -16.47 -16.96
C ALA A 44 49.50 -15.02 -17.21
N ALA A 45 48.86 -14.08 -16.50
CA ALA A 45 49.45 -12.81 -16.12
C ALA A 45 49.10 -12.55 -14.66
N ALA A 46 50.12 -12.61 -13.81
CA ALA A 46 50.06 -12.16 -12.43
C ALA A 46 49.92 -10.63 -12.41
N VAL A 47 48.92 -10.11 -11.70
CA VAL A 47 48.94 -8.75 -11.19
C VAL A 47 48.57 -8.81 -9.71
N ALA A 48 49.40 -8.14 -8.94
CA ALA A 48 49.46 -8.13 -7.49
C ALA A 48 48.17 -7.64 -6.82
N ALA A 49 48.04 -8.08 -5.57
CA ALA A 49 47.03 -7.69 -4.60
C ALA A 49 46.78 -6.18 -4.53
N VAL A 50 45.50 -5.80 -4.52
CA VAL A 50 45.00 -4.77 -3.61
C VAL A 50 43.65 -5.23 -3.10
N SER A 51 43.63 -5.72 -1.86
CA SER A 51 42.44 -5.89 -1.04
C SER A 51 41.87 -4.50 -0.70
N LEU A 52 41.04 -3.94 -1.58
CA LEU A 52 40.08 -2.92 -1.17
C LEU A 52 38.82 -3.65 -0.74
N SER A 53 38.80 -4.00 0.54
CA SER A 53 37.56 -4.18 1.29
C SER A 53 36.81 -2.85 1.23
N ALA A 54 36.06 -2.63 0.16
CA ALA A 54 34.97 -1.68 0.18
C ALA A 54 33.99 -2.26 1.20
N CYS A 55 34.07 -1.75 2.43
CA CYS A 55 32.92 -1.67 3.31
C CYS A 55 31.83 -1.05 2.45
N GLN A 56 31.00 -1.91 1.85
CA GLN A 56 29.70 -1.50 1.37
C GLN A 56 29.08 -0.86 2.60
N THR A 57 28.96 0.47 2.55
CA THR A 57 28.12 1.23 3.46
C THR A 57 26.84 0.44 3.54
N CYS A 58 26.64 -0.25 4.66
CA CYS A 58 25.36 -0.77 5.05
C CYS A 58 24.52 0.48 5.25
N ILE A 59 23.93 0.94 4.14
CA ILE A 59 22.74 1.76 4.17
C ILE A 59 21.77 0.85 4.93
N THR A 60 21.67 1.09 6.23
CA THR A 60 20.53 0.68 7.02
C THR A 60 19.39 1.44 6.38
N GLN A 61 18.79 0.82 5.37
CA GLN A 61 17.44 1.16 4.97
C GLN A 61 16.65 0.95 6.24
N SER A 62 16.33 2.05 6.90
CA SER A 62 15.42 2.06 8.04
C SER A 62 14.12 1.54 7.46
N GLN A 63 13.90 0.24 7.57
CA GLN A 63 12.58 -0.31 7.32
C GLN A 63 11.65 0.37 8.32
N PRO A 64 10.36 0.52 7.99
CA PRO A 64 9.36 0.96 8.95
C PRO A 64 9.23 -0.11 10.03
N VAL A 65 10.16 -0.10 10.99
CA VAL A 65 10.22 -1.05 12.10
C VAL A 65 9.38 -0.43 13.19
N ILE A 66 8.30 -1.13 13.51
CA ILE A 66 7.49 -0.91 14.71
C ILE A 66 8.44 -0.81 15.91
N SER A 67 8.18 0.06 16.89
CA SER A 67 9.04 0.17 18.08
C SER A 67 9.44 -1.22 18.62
N PRO A 68 10.66 -1.42 19.13
CA PRO A 68 11.13 -2.74 19.59
C PRO A 68 10.23 -3.39 20.65
N GLU A 69 9.44 -2.58 21.37
CA GLU A 69 8.43 -3.05 22.32
C GLU A 69 7.21 -3.73 21.66
N LEU A 70 6.94 -3.42 20.40
CA LEU A 70 5.85 -3.99 19.60
C LEU A 70 6.33 -5.07 18.62
N THR A 71 7.62 -5.13 18.28
CA THR A 71 8.17 -6.11 17.31
C THR A 71 8.13 -7.55 17.78
N ASP A 72 8.11 -7.79 19.09
CA ASP A 72 8.00 -9.13 19.66
C ASP A 72 6.56 -9.66 19.66
N GLN A 73 5.58 -8.85 19.21
CA GLN A 73 4.18 -9.26 19.14
C GLN A 73 3.83 -9.87 17.76
N PRO A 74 3.25 -11.09 17.69
CA PRO A 74 2.95 -11.77 16.42
C PRO A 74 2.06 -10.96 15.46
N ALA A 75 1.15 -10.14 15.99
CA ALA A 75 0.24 -9.30 15.20
C ALA A 75 0.92 -8.08 14.57
N ALA A 76 2.12 -7.71 15.03
CA ALA A 76 2.87 -6.56 14.53
C ALA A 76 3.42 -6.82 13.10
N GLN A 77 3.60 -8.09 12.71
CA GLN A 77 4.14 -8.45 11.39
C GLN A 77 3.23 -8.04 10.21
N ALA A 78 1.95 -7.73 10.49
CA ALA A 78 0.98 -7.25 9.49
C ALA A 78 0.79 -5.72 9.51
N LEU A 79 1.58 -5.00 10.33
CA LEU A 79 1.50 -3.55 10.46
C LEU A 79 2.77 -2.90 9.89
N ILE A 80 2.59 -1.68 9.38
CA ILE A 80 3.65 -0.75 9.03
C ILE A 80 3.60 0.36 10.07
N ALA A 81 4.75 0.67 10.66
CA ALA A 81 4.90 1.78 11.59
C ALA A 81 5.95 2.77 11.07
N GLU A 82 5.61 4.04 11.06
CA GLU A 82 6.53 5.11 10.69
C GLU A 82 6.68 6.08 11.85
N ASP A 83 7.93 6.38 12.20
CA ASP A 83 8.27 7.38 13.22
C ASP A 83 7.89 8.78 12.71
N SER A 84 7.35 9.61 13.60
CA SER A 84 7.16 11.02 13.33
C SER A 84 8.27 11.87 13.92
N ALA A 85 8.75 12.83 13.13
CA ALA A 85 9.61 13.90 13.60
C ALA A 85 8.86 14.98 14.41
N ASN A 86 7.53 14.86 14.57
CA ASN A 86 6.69 15.81 15.27
C ASN A 86 6.19 15.22 16.61
N ASP A 87 5.70 16.10 17.50
CA ASP A 87 4.99 15.66 18.69
C ASP A 87 3.62 15.03 18.35
N PHE A 88 2.98 14.43 19.37
CA PHE A 88 1.75 13.67 19.18
C PHE A 88 0.62 14.53 18.63
N ALA A 89 0.39 15.71 19.21
CA ALA A 89 -0.70 16.59 18.82
C ALA A 89 -0.52 17.13 17.39
N VAL A 90 0.72 17.49 17.03
CA VAL A 90 1.06 17.93 15.67
C VAL A 90 0.88 16.78 14.67
N THR A 91 1.31 15.57 15.01
CA THR A 91 1.16 14.39 14.14
C THR A 91 -0.31 14.07 13.90
N VAL A 92 -1.16 14.08 14.94
CA VAL A 92 -2.62 13.90 14.83
C VAL A 92 -3.24 14.96 13.92
N SER A 93 -2.85 16.23 14.10
CA SER A 93 -3.34 17.35 13.28
C SER A 93 -2.94 17.22 11.81
N LYS A 94 -1.66 16.90 11.54
CA LYS A 94 -1.16 16.73 10.17
C LYS A 94 -1.76 15.50 9.49
N LEU A 95 -1.95 14.40 10.22
CA LEU A 95 -2.61 13.21 9.69
C LEU A 95 -4.06 13.51 9.28
N ARG A 96 -4.81 14.21 10.15
CA ARG A 96 -6.15 14.66 9.83
C ARG A 96 -6.18 15.51 8.56
N ALA A 97 -5.29 16.50 8.47
CA ALA A 97 -5.21 17.38 7.31
C ALA A 97 -4.84 16.60 6.03
N ALA A 98 -3.88 15.66 6.10
CA ALA A 98 -3.49 14.82 4.97
C ALA A 98 -4.66 13.96 4.47
N LEU A 99 -5.47 13.42 5.37
CA LEU A 99 -6.69 12.68 5.04
C LEU A 99 -7.75 13.59 4.37
N GLU A 100 -8.02 14.77 4.94
CA GLU A 100 -9.03 15.71 4.44
C GLU A 100 -8.69 16.33 3.07
N LYS A 101 -7.41 16.39 2.68
CA LYS A 101 -6.97 16.86 1.34
C LYS A 101 -7.35 15.91 0.19
N ARG A 102 -7.75 14.68 0.51
CA ARG A 102 -7.99 13.60 -0.47
C ARG A 102 -9.49 13.29 -0.55
N PRO A 103 -9.97 12.59 -1.60
CA PRO A 103 -11.37 12.13 -1.68
C PRO A 103 -11.61 10.94 -0.74
N LEU A 104 -11.35 11.15 0.55
CA LEU A 104 -11.53 10.20 1.66
C LEU A 104 -12.55 10.80 2.63
N THR A 105 -13.32 9.94 3.29
CA THR A 105 -14.18 10.32 4.40
C THR A 105 -13.56 9.81 5.69
N ILE A 106 -13.35 10.69 6.67
CA ILE A 106 -13.05 10.30 8.05
C ILE A 106 -14.38 9.93 8.69
N PHE A 107 -14.59 8.63 8.91
CA PHE A 107 -15.81 8.11 9.55
C PHE A 107 -15.79 8.32 11.06
N ALA A 108 -14.61 8.17 11.67
CA ALA A 108 -14.41 8.39 13.09
C ALA A 108 -12.96 8.76 13.41
N MET A 109 -12.80 9.54 14.47
CA MET A 109 -11.58 9.64 15.25
C MET A 109 -11.89 9.12 16.65
N VAL A 110 -11.07 8.21 17.15
CA VAL A 110 -11.24 7.60 18.47
C VAL A 110 -10.01 7.94 19.31
N ASP A 111 -10.20 8.71 20.37
CA ASP A 111 -9.16 8.99 21.36
C ASP A 111 -9.18 7.88 22.42
N HIS A 112 -8.25 6.92 22.28
CA HIS A 112 -8.15 5.79 23.19
C HIS A 112 -7.68 6.21 24.58
N SER A 113 -6.76 7.19 24.66
CA SER A 113 -6.29 7.74 25.93
C SER A 113 -7.42 8.40 26.72
N LYS A 114 -8.28 9.18 26.05
CA LYS A 114 -9.49 9.72 26.67
C LYS A 114 -10.46 8.63 27.10
N GLY A 115 -10.68 7.63 26.25
CA GLY A 115 -11.55 6.49 26.60
C GLY A 115 -11.07 5.72 27.82
N ALA A 116 -9.75 5.56 27.98
CA ALA A 116 -9.14 4.97 29.16
C ALA A 116 -9.34 5.87 30.40
N ALA A 117 -9.06 7.17 30.28
CA ALA A 117 -9.23 8.12 31.38
C ALA A 117 -10.68 8.18 31.89
N ASP A 118 -11.66 8.18 30.97
CA ASP A 118 -13.09 8.16 31.31
C ASP A 118 -13.49 6.86 32.07
N ALA A 119 -12.71 5.79 31.91
CA ALA A 119 -12.86 4.52 32.63
C ALA A 119 -11.95 4.41 33.89
N GLY A 120 -11.24 5.47 34.27
CA GLY A 120 -10.32 5.47 35.41
C GLY A 120 -9.03 4.70 35.18
N LEU A 121 -8.62 4.53 33.92
CA LEU A 121 -7.38 3.86 33.51
C LEU A 121 -6.41 4.86 32.89
N GLU A 122 -5.11 4.54 32.93
CA GLU A 122 -4.08 5.30 32.25
C GLU A 122 -3.67 4.60 30.95
N LEU A 123 -3.52 5.41 29.89
CA LEU A 123 -2.99 4.97 28.61
C LEU A 123 -2.21 6.14 28.00
N ALA A 124 -1.03 5.86 27.44
CA ALA A 124 -0.27 6.86 26.69
C ALA A 124 -1.10 7.43 25.53
N PRO A 125 -0.83 8.68 25.08
CA PRO A 125 -1.57 9.30 24.00
C PRO A 125 -1.72 8.39 22.79
N SER A 126 -2.97 8.18 22.39
CA SER A 126 -3.32 7.22 21.34
C SER A 126 -4.61 7.65 20.63
N THR A 127 -4.54 7.86 19.31
CA THR A 127 -5.68 8.31 18.50
C THR A 127 -5.78 7.50 17.21
N LEU A 128 -6.93 6.85 17.03
CA LEU A 128 -7.26 6.06 15.85
C LEU A 128 -8.10 6.88 14.86
N PHE A 129 -7.70 6.88 13.60
CA PHE A 129 -8.47 7.40 12.48
C PHE A 129 -9.09 6.23 11.72
N ILE A 130 -10.40 6.27 11.52
CA ILE A 130 -11.16 5.32 10.69
C ILE A 130 -11.67 6.07 9.47
N PHE A 131 -11.21 5.70 8.29
CA PHE A 131 -11.46 6.46 7.06
C PHE A 131 -11.56 5.56 5.82
N GLY A 132 -12.10 6.10 4.73
CA GLY A 132 -12.11 5.33 3.49
C GLY A 132 -12.69 6.06 2.30
N ASN A 133 -12.66 5.37 1.16
CA ASN A 133 -13.29 5.76 -0.08
C ASN A 133 -14.00 4.52 -0.66
N PRO A 134 -15.34 4.52 -0.77
CA PRO A 134 -16.08 3.39 -1.33
C PRO A 134 -15.60 2.98 -2.73
N LYS A 135 -15.11 3.92 -3.56
CA LYS A 135 -14.56 3.58 -4.89
C LYS A 135 -13.30 2.72 -4.83
N ALA A 136 -12.51 2.84 -3.76
CA ALA A 136 -11.33 2.01 -3.55
C ALA A 136 -11.68 0.75 -2.75
N GLY A 137 -12.57 0.85 -1.76
CA GLY A 137 -12.90 -0.26 -0.85
C GLY A 137 -13.91 -1.28 -1.40
N THR A 138 -14.89 -0.88 -2.21
CA THR A 138 -15.89 -1.82 -2.74
C THR A 138 -15.29 -2.91 -3.63
N PRO A 139 -14.33 -2.64 -4.53
CA PRO A 139 -13.63 -3.68 -5.29
C PRO A 139 -12.96 -4.74 -4.41
N LEU A 140 -12.42 -4.35 -3.25
CA LEU A 140 -11.84 -5.29 -2.28
C LEU A 140 -12.90 -6.28 -1.77
N MET A 141 -14.07 -5.78 -1.35
CA MET A 141 -15.17 -6.65 -0.90
C MET A 141 -15.76 -7.50 -2.03
N GLN A 142 -15.70 -7.04 -3.28
CA GLN A 142 -16.11 -7.83 -4.44
C GLN A 142 -15.13 -8.97 -4.72
N ALA A 143 -13.83 -8.76 -4.50
CA ALA A 143 -12.82 -9.80 -4.61
C ALA A 143 -12.93 -10.83 -3.47
N ASN A 144 -13.12 -10.35 -2.23
CA ASN A 144 -13.42 -11.19 -1.08
C ASN A 144 -14.34 -10.45 -0.09
N PRO A 145 -15.60 -10.88 0.11
CA PRO A 145 -16.55 -10.21 1.02
C PRO A 145 -16.08 -10.10 2.48
N ALA A 146 -15.21 -11.00 2.94
CA ALA A 146 -14.70 -10.99 4.31
C ALA A 146 -13.78 -9.77 4.57
N LEU A 147 -13.22 -9.14 3.53
CA LEU A 147 -12.50 -7.86 3.66
C LEU A 147 -13.38 -6.73 4.19
N GLY A 148 -14.71 -6.88 4.20
CA GLY A 148 -15.62 -5.95 4.86
C GLY A 148 -15.41 -5.82 6.37
N VAL A 149 -14.74 -6.78 7.03
CA VAL A 149 -14.36 -6.70 8.45
C VAL A 149 -13.20 -5.72 8.65
N GLU A 150 -12.30 -5.67 7.68
CA GLU A 150 -11.08 -4.85 7.72
C GLU A 150 -11.36 -3.40 7.35
N LEU A 151 -12.35 -3.19 6.47
CA LEU A 151 -12.79 -1.89 6.02
C LEU A 151 -13.75 -1.22 7.02
N PRO A 152 -13.72 0.12 7.18
CA PRO A 152 -12.83 1.08 6.52
C PRO A 152 -11.38 1.00 7.02
N MET A 153 -10.47 1.62 6.26
CA MET A 153 -9.05 1.69 6.58
C MET A 153 -8.81 2.42 7.90
N LYS A 154 -7.70 2.07 8.55
CA LYS A 154 -7.33 2.57 9.88
C LYS A 154 -5.89 3.07 9.89
N MET A 155 -5.66 4.17 10.59
CA MET A 155 -4.33 4.65 10.97
C MET A 155 -4.35 5.05 12.43
N LEU A 156 -3.38 4.57 13.20
CA LEU A 156 -3.26 4.81 14.63
C LEU A 156 -2.03 5.66 14.91
N VAL A 157 -2.21 6.80 15.55
CA VAL A 157 -1.11 7.58 16.11
C VAL A 157 -0.93 7.15 17.55
N ILE A 158 0.28 6.78 17.95
CA ILE A 158 0.63 6.45 19.34
C ILE A 158 1.85 7.24 19.78
N GLU A 159 1.92 7.55 21.07
CA GLU A 159 3.14 7.97 21.74
C GLU A 159 3.75 6.80 22.51
N THR A 160 5.05 6.59 22.31
CA THR A 160 5.86 5.57 22.97
C THR A 160 7.03 6.21 23.71
N SER A 161 7.79 5.40 24.46
CA SER A 161 9.05 5.85 25.08
C SER A 161 10.10 6.34 24.07
N SER A 162 9.99 5.93 22.80
CA SER A 162 10.91 6.27 21.71
C SER A 162 10.46 7.46 20.86
N GLY A 163 9.25 7.98 21.10
CA GLY A 163 8.63 9.04 20.31
C GLY A 163 7.27 8.65 19.76
N VAL A 164 6.82 9.41 18.75
CA VAL A 164 5.49 9.27 18.15
C VAL A 164 5.57 8.40 16.91
N GLN A 165 4.67 7.44 16.77
CA GLN A 165 4.57 6.57 15.60
C GLN A 165 3.17 6.62 14.98
N VAL A 166 3.11 6.47 13.65
CA VAL A 166 1.88 6.24 12.90
C VAL A 166 1.87 4.80 12.40
N LEU A 167 0.89 4.02 12.86
CA LEU A 167 0.71 2.62 12.53
C LEU A 167 -0.46 2.44 11.55
N ARG A 168 -0.30 1.52 10.60
CA ARG A 168 -1.35 1.10 9.67
C ARG A 168 -1.18 -0.35 9.27
N GLN A 169 -2.21 -0.94 8.66
CA GLN A 169 -2.08 -2.25 8.04
C GLN A 169 -1.16 -2.18 6.80
N ASN A 170 -0.38 -3.23 6.61
CA ASN A 170 0.28 -3.53 5.34
C ASN A 170 -0.77 -4.11 4.37
N ILE A 171 -1.02 -3.42 3.25
CA ILE A 171 -2.06 -3.82 2.30
C ILE A 171 -1.73 -5.15 1.63
N ASP A 172 -0.47 -5.39 1.26
CA ASP A 172 -0.09 -6.64 0.59
C ASP A 172 -0.26 -7.83 1.53
N ALA A 173 0.23 -7.71 2.78
CA ALA A 173 0.05 -8.75 3.79
C ALA A 173 -1.44 -9.02 4.10
N LEU A 174 -2.26 -7.96 4.10
CA LEU A 174 -3.71 -8.08 4.26
C LEU A 174 -4.33 -8.85 3.09
N LEU A 175 -4.02 -8.48 1.85
CA LEU A 175 -4.60 -9.15 0.68
C LEU A 175 -4.16 -10.61 0.58
N ASP A 176 -2.92 -10.91 0.93
CA ASP A 176 -2.39 -12.27 1.00
C ASP A 176 -3.18 -13.11 2.01
N GLN A 177 -3.50 -12.57 3.19
CA GLN A 177 -4.32 -13.25 4.21
C GLN A 177 -5.71 -13.62 3.69
N TYR A 178 -6.29 -12.79 2.81
CA TYR A 178 -7.61 -13.01 2.23
C TYR A 178 -7.57 -13.70 0.85
N GLY A 179 -6.40 -14.12 0.38
CA GLY A 179 -6.23 -14.81 -0.91
C GLY A 179 -6.58 -13.95 -2.13
N VAL A 180 -6.38 -12.64 -2.04
CA VAL A 180 -6.69 -11.67 -3.12
C VAL A 180 -5.39 -11.26 -3.80
N ALA A 181 -5.32 -11.42 -5.13
CA ALA A 181 -4.17 -10.96 -5.89
C ALA A 181 -4.09 -9.42 -5.90
N PRO A 182 -2.97 -8.79 -5.50
CA PRO A 182 -2.84 -7.32 -5.37
C PRO A 182 -3.23 -6.53 -6.64
N ASP A 183 -2.85 -7.04 -7.82
CA ASP A 183 -3.13 -6.42 -9.11
C ASP A 183 -4.62 -6.41 -9.46
N SER A 184 -5.42 -7.31 -8.89
CA SER A 184 -6.86 -7.40 -9.18
C SER A 184 -7.68 -6.25 -8.57
N VAL A 185 -7.10 -5.51 -7.62
CA VAL A 185 -7.81 -4.50 -6.82
C VAL A 185 -7.09 -3.14 -6.73
N ASN A 186 -6.09 -2.89 -7.59
CA ASN A 186 -5.25 -1.69 -7.56
C ASN A 186 -4.53 -1.47 -6.22
N ALA A 187 -4.06 -2.55 -5.58
CA ALA A 187 -3.40 -2.49 -4.27
C ALA A 187 -2.25 -1.47 -4.23
N GLY A 188 -1.41 -1.44 -5.27
CA GLY A 188 -0.29 -0.47 -5.34
C GLY A 188 -0.74 0.99 -5.23
N LYS A 189 -1.85 1.38 -5.86
CA LYS A 189 -2.37 2.75 -5.76
C LYS A 189 -2.91 3.06 -4.36
N ILE A 190 -3.50 2.07 -3.70
CA ILE A 190 -3.97 2.19 -2.31
C ILE A 190 -2.75 2.40 -1.42
N GLU A 191 -1.72 1.57 -1.56
CA GLU A 191 -0.48 1.63 -0.81
C GLU A 191 0.24 2.97 -1.00
N ASP A 192 0.41 3.45 -2.24
CA ASP A 192 0.98 4.77 -2.54
C ASP A 192 0.22 5.91 -1.84
N THR A 193 -1.11 5.81 -1.84
CA THR A 193 -1.97 6.81 -1.20
C THR A 193 -1.76 6.81 0.31
N LEU A 194 -1.72 5.63 0.95
CA LEU A 194 -1.54 5.49 2.39
C LEU A 194 -0.14 5.93 2.82
N SER A 195 0.91 5.49 2.13
CA SER A 195 2.29 5.90 2.40
C SER A 195 2.45 7.43 2.26
N GLY A 196 1.88 8.03 1.21
CA GLY A 196 1.91 9.49 1.04
C GLY A 196 1.17 10.27 2.15
N ILE A 197 0.08 9.71 2.69
CA ILE A 197 -0.62 10.30 3.84
C ILE A 197 0.27 10.26 5.09
N VAL A 198 0.91 9.11 5.35
CA VAL A 198 1.79 8.94 6.51
C VAL A 198 2.99 9.89 6.40
N ALA A 199 3.66 9.95 5.25
CA ALA A 199 4.79 10.85 5.03
C ALA A 199 4.43 12.34 5.27
N GLU A 200 3.26 12.80 4.80
CA GLU A 200 2.80 14.17 5.10
C GLU A 200 2.54 14.39 6.60
N ALA A 201 2.06 13.37 7.30
CA ALA A 201 1.77 13.43 8.73
C ALA A 201 3.05 13.44 9.57
N THR A 202 4.02 12.59 9.22
CA THR A 202 5.22 12.33 10.01
C THR A 202 6.30 13.40 9.85
N GLY A 203 6.28 14.16 8.75
CA GLY A 203 7.10 15.37 8.54
C GLY A 203 8.42 15.11 7.84
#